data_AF-A0A840NL27-F1
#
_entry.id   AF-A0A840NL27-F1
#
_cell.length_a   1.000
_cell.length_b   1.000
_cell.length_c   1.000
_cell.angle_alpha   90.00
_cell.angle_beta   90.00
_cell.angle_gamma   90.00
#
_symmetry.space_group_name_H-M   'P 1'
#
loop_
_entity.id
_entity.type
_entity.pdbx_description
1 polymer ?
#
loop_
_entity_poly.entity_id
_entity_poly.type
_entity_poly.pdbx_seq_one_letter_code
_entity_poly.pdbx_strand_id
1 'polypeptide(L)' 'MQSEIFNILSNQKRGADNEIQLTDAMERLSNEQDFFGFQLKGLTFDCGSKAGFIEANIAFFLARSDMRNHVLLY' A
#
# COMPACT_ATOMS: atom_id res chain seq x y z
N MET A 1 0.84 16.09 20.40
CA MET A 1 2.16 16.00 19.72
C MET A 1 1.90 15.93 18.23
N GLN A 2 2.53 16.80 17.44
CA GLN A 2 2.44 16.78 15.98
C GLN A 2 3.55 15.88 15.46
N SER A 3 3.25 14.97 14.53
CA SER A 3 4.25 14.07 13.96
C SER A 3 5.30 14.86 13.16
N GLU A 4 6.57 14.54 13.37
CA GLU A 4 7.74 15.18 12.76
C GLU A 4 7.70 15.13 11.23
N ILE A 5 7.05 14.09 10.66
CA ILE A 5 6.90 13.93 9.21
C ILE A 5 6.17 15.10 8.54
N PHE A 6 5.25 15.77 9.25
CA PHE A 6 4.52 16.91 8.69
C PHE A 6 5.43 18.11 8.44
N ASN A 7 6.41 18.35 9.31
CA ASN A 7 7.41 19.41 9.12
C ASN A 7 8.37 19.09 7.96
N ILE A 8 8.70 17.82 7.77
CA ILE A 8 9.53 17.36 6.64
C ILE A 8 8.76 17.57 5.33
N LEU A 9 7.51 17.11 5.27
CA LEU A 9 6.64 17.23 4.10
C LEU A 9 6.39 18.69 3.70
N SER A 10 6.15 19.59 4.66
CA SER A 10 5.89 21.01 4.36
C SER A 10 7.07 21.73 3.70
N ASN A 11 8.29 21.21 3.87
CA ASN A 11 9.52 21.77 3.31
C ASN A 11 10.16 20.87 2.24
N GLN A 12 9.47 19.80 1.84
CA GLN A 12 9.96 18.88 0.82
C GLN A 12 9.91 19.51 -0.57
N LYS A 13 10.99 19.34 -1.33
CA LYS A 13 11.01 19.67 -2.75
C LYS A 13 10.32 18.56 -3.56
N ARG A 14 9.85 18.92 -4.75
CA ARG A 14 9.33 17.94 -5.72
C ARG A 14 10.45 17.01 -6.18
N GLY A 15 10.17 15.71 -6.22
CA GLY A 15 11.08 14.64 -6.63
C GLY A 15 10.62 14.01 -7.94
N ALA A 16 10.45 12.69 -7.92
CA ALA A 16 9.96 11.91 -9.05
C ALA A 16 8.63 12.47 -9.60
N ASP A 17 8.52 12.53 -10.93
CA ASP A 17 7.36 13.04 -11.67
C ASP A 17 6.87 14.43 -11.23
N ASN A 18 7.77 15.24 -10.68
CA ASN A 18 7.48 16.57 -10.17
C ASN A 18 6.43 16.57 -9.03
N GLU A 19 6.36 15.50 -8.25
CA GLU A 19 5.48 15.37 -7.08
C GLU A 19 6.23 15.53 -5.76
N ILE A 20 5.53 15.94 -4.71
CA ILE A 20 6.04 15.87 -3.34
C ILE A 20 5.86 14.43 -2.86
N GLN A 21 6.94 13.66 -2.87
CA GLN A 21 6.90 12.23 -2.54
C GLN A 21 6.95 11.99 -1.04
N LEU A 22 6.05 11.15 -0.54
CA LEU A 22 6.06 10.72 0.86
C LEU A 22 7.29 9.85 1.17
N THR A 23 7.73 9.03 0.21
CA THR A 23 8.89 8.13 0.37
C THR A 23 10.17 8.89 0.69
N ASP A 24 10.41 10.00 -0.01
CA ASP A 24 11.59 10.85 0.22
C ASP A 24 11.54 11.50 1.62
N ALA A 25 10.32 11.78 2.12
CA ALA A 25 10.13 12.35 3.46
C ALA A 25 10.36 11.29 4.54
N MET A 26 9.89 10.07 4.29
CA MET A 26 10.13 8.91 5.16
C MET A 26 11.62 8.56 5.23
N GLU A 27 12.35 8.63 4.11
CA GLU A 27 13.80 8.42 4.08
C GLU A 27 14.52 9.49 4.91
N ARG A 28 14.19 10.78 4.72
CA ARG A 28 14.73 11.85 5.57
C ARG A 28 14.43 11.63 7.05
N LEU A 29 13.19 11.27 7.38
CA LEU A 29 12.78 10.97 8.75
C LEU A 29 13.57 9.80 9.34
N SER A 30 13.86 8.76 8.54
CA SER A 30 14.64 7.61 8.99
C SER A 30 16.10 7.91 9.33
N ASN A 31 16.63 9.05 8.87
CA ASN A 31 17.96 9.53 9.27
C ASN A 31 17.93 10.30 10.60
N GLU A 32 16.75 10.71 11.08
CA GLU A 32 16.58 11.55 12.27
C GLU A 32 16.04 10.76 13.48
N GLN A 33 15.36 9.64 13.25
CA GLN A 33 14.81 8.77 14.31
C GLN A 33 14.71 7.31 13.87
N ASP A 34 14.49 6.42 14.84
CA ASP A 34 14.26 5.00 14.58
C ASP A 34 13.08 4.80 13.62
N PHE A 35 13.29 3.98 12.59
CA PHE A 35 12.32 3.74 11.53
C PHE A 35 12.18 2.25 11.29
N PHE A 36 10.97 1.73 11.44
CA PHE A 36 10.72 0.29 11.45
C PHE A 36 9.78 -0.13 10.32
N GLY A 37 10.18 -1.18 9.60
CA GLY A 37 9.28 -1.90 8.72
C GLY A 37 8.37 -2.83 9.52
N PHE A 38 7.10 -2.89 9.15
CA PHE A 38 6.17 -3.87 9.70
C PHE A 38 5.90 -4.98 8.67
N GLN A 39 6.25 -6.22 9.02
CA GLN A 39 5.93 -7.37 8.17
C GLN A 39 4.46 -7.74 8.33
N LEU A 40 3.65 -7.33 7.36
CA LEU A 40 2.24 -7.71 7.31
C LEU A 40 2.09 -9.23 7.18
N LYS A 41 1.22 -9.82 8.01
CA LYS A 41 0.83 -11.23 7.90
C LYS A 41 -0.50 -11.32 7.17
N GLY A 42 -0.51 -12.02 6.04
CA GLY A 42 -1.71 -12.20 5.22
C GLY A 42 -1.38 -12.20 3.73
N LEU A 43 -2.43 -12.19 2.93
CA LEU A 43 -2.34 -12.05 1.47
C LEU A 43 -2.77 -10.64 1.08
N THR A 44 -1.98 -9.98 0.25
CA THR A 44 -2.28 -8.66 -0.31
C THR A 44 -2.54 -8.78 -1.81
N PHE A 45 -3.43 -7.94 -2.32
CA PHE A 45 -3.69 -7.83 -3.75
C PHE A 45 -3.47 -6.38 -4.19
N ASP A 46 -2.71 -6.20 -5.26
CA ASP A 46 -2.52 -4.88 -5.87
C ASP A 46 -3.68 -4.54 -6.80
N CYS A 47 -4.72 -3.92 -6.23
CA CYS A 47 -5.88 -3.44 -6.97
C CYS A 47 -5.61 -2.19 -7.84
N GLY A 48 -4.40 -1.62 -7.80
CA GLY A 48 -3.99 -0.57 -8.74
C GLY A 48 -3.74 -1.11 -10.15
N SER A 49 -3.50 -2.42 -10.28
CA SER A 49 -3.35 -3.11 -11.56
C SER A 49 -4.63 -3.84 -11.98
N LYS A 50 -4.87 -3.97 -13.29
CA LYS A 50 -6.04 -4.72 -13.81
C LYS A 50 -6.01 -6.19 -13.39
N ALA A 51 -4.83 -6.81 -13.44
CA ALA A 51 -4.66 -8.21 -13.07
C ALA A 51 -4.89 -8.41 -11.56
N GLY A 52 -4.24 -7.62 -10.71
CA GLY A 52 -4.39 -7.73 -9.26
C GLY A 52 -5.80 -7.40 -8.77
N PHE A 53 -6.53 -6.50 -9.46
CA PHE A 53 -7.95 -6.29 -9.18
C PHE A 53 -8.79 -7.54 -9.46
N ILE A 54 -8.56 -8.23 -10.58
CA ILE A 54 -9.28 -9.47 -10.92
C ILE A 54 -8.90 -10.59 -9.92
N GLU A 55 -7.62 -10.73 -9.59
CA GLU A 55 -7.12 -11.70 -8.61
C GLU A 55 -7.77 -11.51 -7.24
N ALA A 56 -7.86 -10.26 -6.77
CA ALA A 56 -8.56 -9.94 -5.52
C ALA A 56 -10.00 -10.44 -5.57
N ASN A 57 -10.74 -10.06 -6.61
CA ASN A 57 -12.15 -10.45 -6.73
C ASN A 57 -12.32 -11.97 -6.73
N ILE A 58 -11.51 -12.72 -7.51
CA ILE A 58 -11.57 -14.19 -7.54
C ILE A 58 -11.27 -14.77 -6.15
N ALA A 59 -10.22 -14.30 -5.47
CA ALA A 59 -9.85 -14.79 -4.14
C ALA A 59 -10.98 -14.57 -3.12
N PHE A 60 -11.59 -13.38 -3.11
CA PHE A 60 -12.71 -13.07 -2.23
C PHE A 60 -13.97 -13.89 -2.60
N PHE A 61 -14.23 -14.15 -3.88
CA PHE A 61 -15.34 -14.99 -4.32
C PHE A 61 -15.18 -16.45 -3.88
N LEU A 62 -13.97 -17.01 -4.05
CA LEU A 62 -13.66 -18.38 -3.67
C LEU A 62 -13.67 -18.58 -2.15
N ALA A 63 -13.38 -17.54 -1.38
CA ALA A 63 -13.46 -17.57 0.09
C ALA A 63 -14.90 -17.61 0.62
N ARG A 64 -15.89 -17.20 -0.20
CA ARG A 64 -17.30 -17.15 0.17
C ARG A 64 -18.02 -18.44 -0.21
N SER A 65 -18.60 -19.14 0.76
CA SER A 65 -19.24 -20.45 0.53
C SER A 65 -20.47 -20.38 -0.39
N ASP A 66 -21.22 -19.28 -0.35
CA ASP A 66 -22.39 -19.02 -1.21
C ASP A 66 -22.00 -18.72 -2.67
N MET A 67 -20.75 -18.35 -2.91
CA MET A 67 -20.28 -17.85 -4.20
C MET A 67 -19.24 -18.75 -4.86
N ARG A 68 -18.49 -19.52 -4.08
CA ARG A 68 -17.38 -20.38 -4.54
C ARG A 68 -17.74 -21.28 -5.71
N ASN A 69 -18.92 -21.91 -5.66
CA ASN A 69 -19.36 -22.84 -6.70
C ASN A 69 -19.63 -22.14 -8.04
N HIS A 70 -20.01 -20.85 -8.04
CA HIS A 70 -20.25 -20.11 -9.28
C HIS A 70 -18.97 -19.87 -10.09
N VAL A 71 -17.80 -19.86 -9.44
CA VAL A 71 -16.51 -19.66 -10.09
C VAL A 71 -15.84 -20.98 -10.47
N LEU A 72 -16.03 -22.04 -9.69
CA LEU A 72 -15.40 -23.34 -9.95
C LEU A 72 -16.11 -24.20 -11.01
N LEU A 73 -17.36 -23.87 -11.36
CA LEU A 73 -18.17 -24.63 -12.32
C LEU A 73 -17.99 -24.19 -13.78
N TYR A 74 -17.08 -23.23 -14.04
CA TYR A 74 -16.69 -22.76 -15.37
C TYR A 74 -15.16 -22.82 -15.51
#